data_AF-A4BUL0-F1
#
_entry.id   AF-A4BUL0-F1
#
_cell.length_a   1.000
_cell.length_b   1.000
_cell.length_c   1.000
_cell.angle_alpha   90.00
_cell.angle_beta   90.00
_cell.angle_gamma   90.00
#
_symmetry.space_group_name_H-M   'P 1'
#
loop_
_entity.id
_entity.type
_entity.pdbx_description
1 polymer ?
#
loop_
_entity_poly.entity_id
_entity_poly.type
_entity_poly.pdbx_seq_one_letter_code
_entity_poly.pdbx_strand_id
1 'polypeptide(L)' 'MSWHEFLHMGGYGIYVWSAYGVAAVVLIANALWPVFRFRALRREIERGGQR' A
#
# COMPACT_ATOMS: atom_id res chain seq x y z
N MET A 1 16.54 4.51 27.51
CA MET A 1 15.70 5.09 26.45
C MET A 1 14.74 4.01 26.01
N SER A 2 13.44 4.20 26.24
CA SER A 2 12.44 3.18 25.96
C SER A 2 11.93 3.27 24.52
N TRP A 3 11.50 2.14 23.95
CA TRP A 3 10.79 2.10 22.66
C TRP A 3 9.53 2.98 22.65
N HIS A 4 8.94 3.19 23.82
CA HIS A 4 7.75 4.03 23.99
C HIS A 4 8.06 5.51 23.77
N GLU A 5 9.20 6.01 24.24
CA GLU A 5 9.65 7.40 23.98
C GLU A 5 9.98 7.63 22.50
N PHE A 6 10.50 6.61 21.82
CA PHE A 6 10.78 6.70 20.38
C PHE A 6 9.51 6.75 19.54
N LEU A 7 8.45 6.06 19.97
CA LEU A 7 7.15 6.09 19.31
C LEU A 7 6.35 7.35 19.67
N HIS A 8 6.44 7.80 20.92
CA HIS A 8 5.64 8.91 21.42
C HIS A 8 6.35 10.26 21.39
N MET A 9 7.65 10.35 21.05
CA MET A 9 8.47 11.57 20.84
C MET A 9 7.89 12.87 21.46
N GLY A 10 7.63 12.87 22.77
CA GLY A 10 7.06 14.03 23.49
C GLY A 10 5.77 14.62 22.93
N GLY A 11 4.95 13.85 22.20
CA GLY A 11 3.69 14.28 21.57
C GLY A 11 3.75 14.47 20.04
N TYR A 12 4.94 14.48 19.43
CA TYR A 12 5.09 14.69 17.97
C TYR A 12 4.98 13.41 17.12
N GLY A 13 5.05 12.23 17.74
CA GLY A 13 5.00 10.95 17.03
C GLY A 13 3.77 10.81 16.13
N ILE A 14 2.61 11.35 16.53
CA ILE A 14 1.36 11.27 15.77
C ILE A 14 1.48 11.92 14.37
N TYR A 15 2.23 13.02 14.25
CA TYR A 15 2.40 13.72 12.98
C TYR A 15 3.34 12.98 12.03
N VAL A 16 4.38 12.36 12.58
CA VAL A 16 5.37 11.59 11.82
C VAL A 16 4.76 10.28 11.34
N TRP A 17 4.13 9.53 12.25
CA TRP A 17 3.52 8.25 11.93
C TRP A 17 2.31 8.36 11.01
N SER A 18 1.53 9.46 11.07
CA SER A 18 0.44 9.69 10.11
C SER A 18 0.96 9.92 8.69
N ALA A 19 2.04 10.68 8.52
CA ALA A 19 2.69 10.84 7.21
C ALA A 19 3.20 9.51 6.64
N TYR A 20 3.84 8.68 7.48
CA TYR A 20 4.22 7.31 7.09
C TYR A 20 3.02 6.42 6.80
N GLY A 21 1.93 6.54 7.55
CA GLY A 21 0.69 5.82 7.31
C GLY A 21 0.09 6.14 5.95
N VAL A 22 0.01 7.43 5.59
CA VAL A 22 -0.47 7.86 4.27
C VAL A 22 0.44 7.33 3.16
N ALA A 23 1.76 7.44 3.33
CA ALA A 23 2.72 6.89 2.37
C ALA A 23 2.56 5.37 2.19
N ALA A 24 2.40 4.62 3.29
CA ALA A 24 2.17 3.18 3.26
C ALA A 24 0.87 2.83 2.53
N VAL A 25 -0.21 3.58 2.77
CA VAL A 25 -1.49 3.40 2.06
C VAL A 25 -1.33 3.59 0.56
N VAL A 26 -0.63 4.66 0.13
CA VAL A 26 -0.37 4.93 -1.29
C VAL A 26 0.47 3.81 -1.92
N LEU A 27 1.51 3.34 -1.24
CA LEU A 27 2.35 2.24 -1.72
C LEU A 27 1.55 0.93 -1.85
N ILE A 28 0.73 0.59 -0.85
CA ILE A 28 -0.13 -0.59 -0.89
C ILE A 28 -1.13 -0.48 -2.03
N ALA A 29 -1.78 0.68 -2.19
CA ALA A 29 -2.71 0.90 -3.29
C ALA A 29 -2.03 0.75 -4.65
N ASN A 30 -0.81 1.30 -4.79
CA ASN A 30 -0.02 1.18 -6.02
C ASN A 30 0.41 -0.26 -6.31
N ALA A 31 0.75 -1.04 -5.29
CA ALA A 31 1.12 -2.45 -5.44
C ALA A 31 -0.09 -3.36 -5.72
N LEU A 32 -1.26 -3.06 -5.15
CA LEU A 32 -2.47 -3.87 -5.34
C LEU A 32 -3.16 -3.59 -6.67
N TRP A 33 -3.10 -2.35 -7.17
CA TRP A 33 -3.69 -1.96 -8.46
C TRP A 33 -3.29 -2.86 -9.65
N PRO A 34 -1.99 -3.15 -9.89
CA PRO A 34 -1.57 -4.05 -10.97
C PRO A 34 -2.00 -5.49 -10.73
N VAL A 35 -2.10 -5.96 -9.49
CA VAL A 35 -2.60 -7.32 -9.19
C VAL A 35 -4.05 -7.46 -9.62
N PHE A 36 -4.90 -6.48 -9.32
CA PHE A 36 -6.30 -6.50 -9.75
C PHE A 36 -6.43 -6.34 -11.28
N ARG A 37 -5.61 -5.48 -11.90
CA ARG A 37 -5.59 -5.26 -13.35
C ARG A 37 -5.15 -6.51 -14.11
N PHE A 38 -4.12 -7.20 -13.60
CA PHE A 38 -3.59 -8.43 -14.20
C PHE A 38 -4.63 -9.55 -14.20
N ARG A 39 -5.41 -9.69 -13.12
CA ARG A 39 -6.52 -10.66 -13.05
C ARG A 39 -7.66 -10.36 -14.03
N ALA A 40 -7.86 -9.10 -14.41
CA ALA A 40 -8.81 -8.73 -15.44
C ALA A 40 -8.26 -9.04 -16.84
N LEU A 41 -7.02 -8.63 -17.11
CA LEU A 41 -6.37 -8.83 -18.41
C LEU A 41 -6.17 -10.32 -18.74
N ARG A 42 -5.78 -11.15 -17.77
CA ARG A 42 -5.61 -12.60 -17.97
C ARG A 42 -6.90 -13.28 -18.45
N ARG A 43 -8.05 -12.88 -17.91
CA ARG A 43 -9.37 -13.38 -18.33
C ARG A 43 -9.75 -12.95 -19.75
N GLU A 44 -9.24 -11.81 -20.21
CA GLU A 44 -9.47 -11.29 -21.56
C GLU A 44 -8.60 -12.02 -22.59
N ILE A 45 -7.33 -12.28 -22.26
CA ILE A 45 -6.41 -13.06 -23.11
C ILE A 45 -6.89 -14.51 -23.27
N GLU A 46 -7.36 -15.15 -22.20
CA GLU A 46 -7.93 -16.52 -22.25
C GLU A 46 -9.16 -16.62 -23.19
N ARG A 47 -9.91 -15.53 -23.36
CA ARG A 47 -11.08 -15.48 -24.27
C ARG A 47 -10.72 -15.09 -25.71
N GLY A 48 -9.67 -14.30 -25.89
CA GLY A 48 -9.22 -13.82 -27.21
C GLY A 48 -8.36 -14.82 -28.00
N GLY A 49 -7.67 -15.73 -27.32
CA GLY A 49 -6.79 -16.74 -27.97
C GLY A 49 -7.47 -17.96 -28.57
N GLN A 50 -8.81 -18.03 -28.56
CA GLN A 50 -9.60 -19.14 -29.15
C GLN A 50 -10.19 -18.81 -30.53
N ARG A 51 -9.69 -17.78 -31.21
CA ARG A 51 -10.07 -17.43 -32.59
C ARG A 51 -8.97 -17.75 -33.58
#